data_AF-G0HKY6-F1
#
_entry.id   AF-G0HKY6-F1
#
_cell.length_a   1.000
_cell.length_b   1.000
_cell.length_c   1.000
_cell.angle_alpha   90.00
_cell.angle_beta   90.00
_cell.angle_gamma   90.00
#
_symmetry.space_group_name_H-M   'P 1'
#
loop_
_entity.id
_entity.type
_entity.pdbx_description
1 polymer ?
#
loop_
_entity_poly.entity_id
_entity_poly.type
_entity_poly.pdbx_seq_one_letter_code
_entity_poly.pdbx_strand_id
1 'polypeptide(L)'
;MYWLFGSDEDILTLVGRRGSFLSRIGVAVGIRDSDYPIFRELYYEFMDRFKSIYGINTPRRVFASVDVRGALIEGSELREYMLFLRDFVNDVVNASNLYVNFVFASFGKSRISLPGKEKPVSVKTFIESTLKSYFAYIPVWAVVHRTGIKGARIYVDAFSTSPETPAWRELYGNNDVYVVPNGDKVNLLISTSDLLLGYIGTIIKLRNKKPDLTELKSYLKPFGFDNERFRVYHIGSRDLGYIIYEDPSVKLNPLHHRPSPIVYLVPELSPVGLLSGKDEKKLIEASPVYEYVLRYVEESEGSLKILSFTEDFKHLSAGGVMVSLGEHGKRIAEYLRLLGFPLEHLSARELISLYGGDSSDE
;
A
#
# COMPACT_ATOMS: atom_id res chain seq x y z
N MET A 1 -13.11 12.51 17.61
CA MET A 1 -11.69 12.17 17.40
C MET A 1 -11.64 10.74 16.89
N TYR A 2 -11.33 10.56 15.61
CA TYR A 2 -11.22 9.25 14.98
C TYR A 2 -9.74 8.89 14.76
N TRP A 3 -9.48 7.61 14.59
CA TRP A 3 -8.16 7.08 14.26
C TRP A 3 -8.00 6.99 12.75
N LEU A 4 -6.79 7.23 12.27
CA LEU A 4 -6.38 6.95 10.90
C LEU A 4 -5.40 5.76 10.94
N PHE A 5 -5.56 4.82 10.00
CA PHE A 5 -4.63 3.71 9.85
C PHE A 5 -4.15 3.57 8.40
N GLY A 6 -2.89 3.19 8.24
CA GLY A 6 -2.34 2.65 7.00
C GLY A 6 -1.79 1.25 7.25
N SER A 7 -1.86 0.35 6.26
CA SER A 7 -1.16 -0.93 6.36
C SER A 7 -0.61 -1.45 5.05
N ASP A 8 0.49 -2.19 5.18
CA ASP A 8 1.16 -2.88 4.09
C ASP A 8 1.69 -4.26 4.54
N GLU A 9 2.03 -5.12 3.57
CA GLU A 9 2.44 -6.51 3.77
C GLU A 9 3.64 -6.97 2.93
N ASP A 10 4.36 -7.97 3.45
CA ASP A 10 5.45 -8.65 2.74
C ASP A 10 5.52 -10.11 3.21
N ILE A 11 6.40 -10.88 2.58
CA ILE A 11 6.73 -12.24 2.94
C ILE A 11 8.16 -12.33 3.48
N LEU A 12 8.27 -12.90 4.68
CA LEU A 12 9.54 -13.18 5.31
C LEU A 12 9.85 -14.67 5.20
N THR A 13 10.96 -14.98 4.53
CA THR A 13 11.54 -16.33 4.49
C THR A 13 12.84 -16.33 5.29
N LEU A 14 12.94 -17.19 6.30
CA LEU A 14 14.15 -17.39 7.10
C LEU A 14 14.63 -18.83 6.94
N VAL A 15 15.92 -19.03 6.71
CA VAL A 15 16.51 -20.37 6.55
C VAL A 15 17.14 -20.80 7.88
N GLY A 16 16.52 -21.77 8.54
CA GLY A 16 17.01 -22.35 9.79
C GLY A 16 17.60 -23.75 9.62
N ARG A 17 18.25 -24.26 10.67
CA ARG A 17 18.86 -25.62 10.70
C ARG A 17 17.87 -26.77 10.41
N ARG A 18 16.56 -26.55 10.63
CA ARG A 18 15.49 -27.54 10.44
C ARG A 18 14.60 -27.24 9.23
N GLY A 19 15.04 -26.37 8.32
CA GLY A 19 14.29 -25.95 7.13
C GLY A 19 13.98 -24.46 7.10
N SER A 20 13.20 -24.05 6.10
CA SER A 20 12.76 -22.67 5.96
C SER A 20 11.52 -22.38 6.79
N PHE A 21 11.53 -21.25 7.49
CA PHE A 21 10.38 -20.64 8.12
C PHE A 21 9.80 -19.61 7.16
N LEU A 22 8.52 -19.75 6.83
CA LEU A 22 7.78 -18.82 6.00
C LEU A 22 6.72 -18.12 6.85
N SER A 23 6.69 -16.80 6.78
CA SER A 23 5.71 -15.98 7.47
C SER A 23 5.29 -14.82 6.58
N ARG A 24 3.98 -14.53 6.54
CA ARG A 24 3.48 -13.25 6.05
C ARG A 24 3.65 -12.23 7.16
N ILE A 25 4.28 -11.12 6.86
CA ILE A 25 4.52 -10.03 7.79
C ILE A 25 3.79 -8.79 7.28
N GLY A 26 3.43 -7.88 8.16
CA GLY A 26 2.84 -6.61 7.79
C GLY A 26 3.04 -5.59 8.89
N VAL A 27 2.89 -4.34 8.52
CA VAL A 27 2.91 -3.22 9.45
C VAL A 27 1.58 -2.50 9.30
N ALA A 28 0.97 -2.18 10.44
CA ALA A 28 -0.13 -1.22 10.51
C ALA A 28 0.33 -0.02 11.33
N VAL A 29 0.34 1.15 10.70
CA VAL A 29 0.56 2.41 11.41
C VAL A 29 -0.77 3.04 11.80
N GLY A 30 -0.86 3.57 13.01
CA GLY A 30 -2.07 4.22 13.53
C GLY A 30 -1.74 5.59 14.09
N ILE A 31 -2.58 6.58 13.80
CA ILE A 31 -2.44 7.95 14.31
C ILE A 31 -3.81 8.54 14.61
N ARG A 32 -3.88 9.46 15.56
CA ARG A 32 -5.11 10.22 15.79
C ARG A 32 -5.22 11.29 14.71
N ASP A 33 -6.43 11.54 14.22
CA ASP A 33 -6.69 12.57 13.22
C ASP A 33 -6.14 13.95 13.62
N SER A 34 -6.14 14.29 14.91
CA SER A 34 -5.56 15.54 15.44
C SER A 34 -4.04 15.65 15.27
N ASP A 35 -3.33 14.52 15.23
CA ASP A 35 -1.87 14.47 15.10
C ASP A 35 -1.42 14.30 13.63
N TYR A 36 -2.36 13.98 12.73
CA TYR A 36 -2.08 13.71 11.31
C TYR A 36 -1.46 14.90 10.56
N PRO A 37 -1.88 16.17 10.77
CA PRO A 37 -1.24 17.30 10.11
C PRO A 37 0.27 17.41 10.42
N ILE A 38 0.65 17.21 11.68
CA ILE A 38 2.04 17.25 12.13
C ILE A 38 2.84 16.11 11.49
N PHE A 39 2.29 14.90 11.49
CA PHE A 39 2.88 13.76 10.80
C PHE A 39 3.13 14.04 9.31
N ARG A 40 2.14 14.60 8.63
CA ARG A 40 2.21 14.92 7.20
C ARG A 40 3.31 15.93 6.89
N GLU A 41 3.43 16.99 7.68
CA GLU A 41 4.49 17.99 7.53
C GLU A 41 5.88 17.37 7.72
N LEU A 42 6.09 16.63 8.82
CA LEU A 42 7.36 15.95 9.09
C LEU A 42 7.72 14.95 7.98
N TYR A 43 6.75 14.20 7.46
CA TYR A 43 6.96 13.28 6.36
C TYR A 43 7.41 14.02 5.09
N TYR A 44 6.73 15.10 4.71
CA TYR A 44 7.09 15.88 3.51
C TYR A 44 8.47 16.52 3.66
N GLU A 45 8.75 17.17 4.78
CA GLU A 45 10.08 17.77 5.04
C GLU A 45 11.19 16.73 4.96
N PHE A 46 10.97 15.54 5.52
CA PHE A 46 11.92 14.44 5.45
C PHE A 46 12.17 13.99 4.00
N MET A 47 11.10 13.81 3.22
CA MET A 47 11.21 13.36 1.82
C MET A 47 11.80 14.43 0.90
N ASP A 48 11.48 15.71 1.11
CA ASP A 48 12.05 16.81 0.33
C ASP A 48 13.56 16.97 0.62
N ARG A 49 13.97 16.81 1.88
CA ARG A 49 15.39 16.76 2.24
C ARG A 49 16.09 15.56 1.60
N PHE A 50 15.47 14.38 1.61
CA PHE A 50 16.00 13.19 0.92
C PHE A 50 16.18 13.45 -0.58
N LYS A 51 15.17 13.99 -1.25
CA LYS A 51 15.26 14.37 -2.68
C LYS A 51 16.39 15.34 -2.94
N SER A 52 16.56 16.36 -2.10
CA SER A 52 17.64 17.33 -2.23
C SER A 52 19.03 16.71 -2.06
N ILE A 53 19.21 15.78 -1.11
CA ILE A 53 20.52 15.14 -0.86
C ILE A 53 20.92 14.25 -2.04
N TYR A 54 19.97 13.53 -2.62
CA TYR A 54 20.22 12.54 -3.68
C TYR A 54 19.89 13.04 -5.10
N GLY A 55 19.60 14.33 -5.27
CA GLY A 55 19.33 14.94 -6.58
C GLY A 55 18.10 14.36 -7.30
N ILE A 56 17.09 13.92 -6.55
CA ILE A 56 15.89 13.27 -7.11
C ILE A 56 14.91 14.34 -7.58
N ASN A 57 14.82 14.52 -8.90
CA ASN A 57 13.94 15.49 -9.54
C ASN A 57 12.58 14.86 -9.90
N THR A 58 11.66 14.81 -8.93
CA THR A 58 10.27 14.35 -9.13
C THR A 58 9.29 15.28 -8.40
N PRO A 59 8.08 15.53 -8.93
CA PRO A 59 7.01 16.25 -8.22
C PRO A 59 6.44 15.45 -7.05
N ARG A 60 6.61 14.12 -7.04
CA ARG A 60 6.10 13.24 -5.99
C ARG A 60 6.75 13.53 -4.63
N ARG A 61 5.95 13.41 -3.57
CA ARG A 61 6.41 13.48 -2.16
C ARG A 61 6.31 12.14 -1.42
N VAL A 62 5.50 11.20 -1.90
CA VAL A 62 5.29 9.89 -1.25
C VAL A 62 6.10 8.81 -1.96
N PHE A 63 6.96 8.13 -1.23
CA PHE A 63 7.87 7.13 -1.78
C PHE A 63 7.62 5.76 -1.18
N ALA A 64 7.57 4.75 -2.04
CA ALA A 64 7.63 3.37 -1.60
C ALA A 64 9.07 3.01 -1.20
N SER A 65 9.20 1.99 -0.35
CA SER A 65 10.46 1.37 0.05
C SER A 65 11.31 0.98 -1.14
N VAL A 66 10.70 0.48 -2.22
CA VAL A 66 11.41 0.13 -3.46
C VAL A 66 11.98 1.36 -4.17
N ASP A 67 11.29 2.51 -4.13
CA ASP A 67 11.76 3.74 -4.78
C ASP A 67 12.99 4.29 -4.04
N VAL A 68 12.89 4.38 -2.70
CA VAL A 68 14.00 4.79 -1.83
C VAL A 68 15.19 3.85 -2.01
N ARG A 69 14.93 2.53 -2.02
CA ARG A 69 15.98 1.54 -2.23
C ARG A 69 16.64 1.71 -3.58
N GLY A 70 15.89 1.95 -4.66
CA GLY A 70 16.44 2.21 -6.00
C GLY A 70 17.38 3.40 -5.98
N ALA A 71 16.91 4.54 -5.46
CA ALA A 71 17.71 5.77 -5.39
C ALA A 71 18.99 5.65 -4.55
N LEU A 72 18.96 4.86 -3.47
CA LEU A 72 20.13 4.66 -2.61
C LEU A 72 21.07 3.57 -3.11
N ILE A 73 20.55 2.46 -3.62
CA ILE A 73 21.33 1.25 -3.94
C ILE A 73 21.85 1.26 -5.39
N GLU A 74 21.41 2.18 -6.25
CA GLU A 74 22.03 2.39 -7.58
C GLU A 74 23.50 2.89 -7.52
N GLY A 75 24.09 3.01 -6.33
CA GLY A 75 25.54 3.17 -6.14
C GLY A 75 26.10 2.86 -4.74
N SER A 76 25.30 2.37 -3.77
CA SER A 76 25.75 2.22 -2.37
C SER A 76 25.36 0.89 -1.69
N GLU A 77 26.01 0.61 -0.55
CA GLU A 77 25.78 -0.56 0.30
C GLU A 77 24.46 -0.46 1.10
N LEU A 78 23.87 -1.61 1.46
CA LEU A 78 22.70 -1.77 2.35
C LEU A 78 22.68 -0.84 3.58
N ARG A 79 23.85 -0.40 4.03
CA ARG A 79 24.06 0.56 5.11
C ARG A 79 23.34 1.89 4.90
N GLU A 80 23.41 2.51 3.72
CA GLU A 80 22.79 3.82 3.49
C GLU A 80 21.27 3.75 3.59
N TYR A 81 20.67 2.72 2.97
CA TYR A 81 19.26 2.42 3.11
C TYR A 81 18.83 2.24 4.57
N MET A 82 19.65 1.54 5.36
CA MET A 82 19.38 1.35 6.79
C MET A 82 19.54 2.63 7.63
N LEU A 83 20.46 3.52 7.24
CA LEU A 83 20.62 4.84 7.88
C LEU A 83 19.41 5.73 7.55
N PHE A 84 19.01 5.80 6.28
CA PHE A 84 17.81 6.51 5.85
C PHE A 84 16.58 6.08 6.67
N LEU A 85 16.34 4.77 6.77
CA LEU A 85 15.18 4.26 7.49
C LEU A 85 15.25 4.53 8.99
N ARG A 86 16.44 4.46 9.58
CA ARG A 86 16.65 4.83 10.99
C ARG A 86 16.33 6.30 11.21
N ASP A 87 16.79 7.16 10.33
CA ASP A 87 16.57 8.61 10.43
C ASP A 87 15.08 8.93 10.18
N PHE A 88 14.41 8.23 9.27
CA PHE A 88 12.95 8.30 9.08
C PHE A 88 12.17 7.91 10.35
N VAL A 89 12.59 6.82 11.02
CA VAL A 89 11.98 6.40 12.29
C VAL A 89 12.14 7.48 13.36
N ASN A 90 13.31 8.12 13.44
CA ASN A 90 13.57 9.13 14.45
C ASN A 90 12.83 10.45 14.15
N ASP A 91 12.97 10.96 12.93
CA ASP A 91 12.54 12.29 12.54
C ASP A 91 11.05 12.37 12.21
N VAL A 92 10.45 11.26 11.74
CA VAL A 92 9.04 11.22 11.35
C VAL A 92 8.24 10.40 12.35
N VAL A 93 8.55 9.11 12.50
CA VAL A 93 7.69 8.18 13.27
C VAL A 93 7.67 8.53 14.76
N ASN A 94 8.84 8.71 15.37
CA ASN A 94 8.95 9.01 16.79
C ASN A 94 8.51 10.44 17.14
N ALA A 95 8.67 11.38 16.21
CA ALA A 95 8.28 12.77 16.37
C ALA A 95 6.77 13.03 16.18
N SER A 96 6.04 12.16 15.46
CA SER A 96 4.65 12.40 15.03
C SER A 96 3.56 11.65 15.81
N ASN A 97 3.86 11.13 17.01
CA ASN A 97 2.92 10.33 17.80
C ASN A 97 2.37 9.06 17.10
N LEU A 98 3.06 8.58 16.07
CA LEU A 98 2.66 7.41 15.30
C LEU A 98 2.73 6.13 16.15
N TYR A 99 1.69 5.29 16.07
CA TYR A 99 1.70 3.94 16.61
C TYR A 99 2.11 2.96 15.52
N VAL A 100 3.14 2.17 15.79
CA VAL A 100 3.65 1.16 14.85
C VAL A 100 3.29 -0.22 15.35
N ASN A 101 2.52 -0.97 14.55
CA ASN A 101 2.06 -2.29 14.91
C ASN A 101 2.61 -3.31 13.90
N PHE A 102 3.65 -4.03 14.31
CA PHE A 102 4.22 -5.11 13.51
C PHE A 102 3.42 -6.39 13.71
N VAL A 103 2.96 -6.98 12.61
CA VAL A 103 2.12 -8.17 12.59
C VAL A 103 2.83 -9.25 11.82
N PHE A 104 2.91 -10.45 12.38
CA PHE A 104 3.43 -11.61 11.64
C PHE A 104 2.50 -12.81 11.79
N ALA A 105 2.23 -13.45 10.66
CA ALA A 105 1.37 -14.60 10.54
C ALA A 105 2.20 -15.86 10.36
N SER A 106 2.07 -16.80 11.30
CA SER A 106 2.70 -18.10 11.22
C SER A 106 1.88 -19.16 11.95
N PHE A 107 1.84 -20.37 11.40
CA PHE A 107 0.94 -21.43 11.85
C PHE A 107 1.74 -22.66 12.26
N GLY A 108 1.50 -23.15 13.49
CA GLY A 108 2.19 -24.32 14.03
C GLY A 108 1.67 -25.67 13.52
N LYS A 109 0.65 -25.67 12.65
CA LYS A 109 0.09 -26.88 12.04
C LYS A 109 0.79 -27.18 10.71
N SER A 110 0.76 -28.41 10.24
CA SER A 110 1.28 -28.75 8.90
C SER A 110 0.26 -28.47 7.78
N ARG A 111 -1.03 -28.51 8.10
CA ARG A 111 -2.14 -28.31 7.16
C ARG A 111 -3.27 -27.46 7.75
N ILE A 112 -4.01 -26.77 6.89
CA ILE A 112 -5.15 -25.92 7.21
C ILE A 112 -6.35 -26.37 6.38
N SER A 113 -7.50 -26.57 7.03
CA SER A 113 -8.75 -26.86 6.33
C SER A 113 -9.34 -25.55 5.80
N LEU A 114 -9.81 -25.55 4.55
CA LEU A 114 -10.45 -24.40 3.91
C LEU A 114 -11.83 -24.82 3.39
N PRO A 115 -12.87 -23.98 3.56
CA PRO A 115 -14.18 -24.25 2.96
C PRO A 115 -14.09 -24.40 1.43
N GLY A 116 -14.88 -25.35 0.91
CA GLY A 116 -14.90 -25.70 -0.52
C GLY A 116 -13.69 -26.50 -1.01
N LYS A 117 -12.78 -26.96 -0.13
CA LYS A 117 -11.67 -27.85 -0.48
C LYS A 117 -11.84 -29.22 0.17
N GLU A 118 -11.80 -30.29 -0.63
CA GLU A 118 -11.91 -31.67 -0.14
C GLU A 118 -10.78 -32.07 0.81
N LYS A 119 -9.57 -31.55 0.58
CA LYS A 119 -8.38 -31.87 1.37
C LYS A 119 -7.80 -30.59 2.00
N PRO A 120 -7.37 -30.64 3.27
CA PRO A 120 -6.64 -29.54 3.90
C PRO A 120 -5.44 -29.14 3.04
N VAL A 121 -5.13 -27.86 2.93
CA VAL A 121 -3.95 -27.35 2.20
C VAL A 121 -2.73 -27.29 3.11
N SER A 122 -1.52 -27.29 2.53
CA SER A 122 -0.30 -27.09 3.33
C SER A 122 -0.25 -25.65 3.88
N VAL A 123 0.42 -25.42 5.02
CA VAL A 123 0.58 -24.06 5.55
C VAL A 123 1.32 -23.14 4.57
N LYS A 124 2.32 -23.65 3.85
CA LYS A 124 3.01 -22.88 2.81
C LYS A 124 2.03 -22.40 1.74
N THR A 125 1.21 -23.30 1.20
CA THR A 125 0.17 -22.98 0.21
C THR A 125 -0.84 -21.98 0.75
N PHE A 126 -1.26 -22.14 2.01
CA PHE A 126 -2.16 -21.18 2.65
C PHE A 126 -1.55 -19.78 2.71
N ILE A 127 -0.31 -19.65 3.19
CA ILE A 127 0.39 -18.36 3.31
C ILE A 127 0.63 -17.70 1.93
N GLU A 128 1.12 -18.46 0.95
CA GLU A 128 1.55 -17.93 -0.34
C GLU A 128 0.41 -17.66 -1.31
N SER A 129 -0.69 -18.40 -1.20
CA SER A 129 -1.81 -18.32 -2.16
C SER A 129 -3.07 -17.74 -1.53
N THR A 130 -3.56 -18.32 -0.44
CA THR A 130 -4.83 -17.91 0.17
C THR A 130 -4.66 -16.59 0.92
N LEU A 131 -3.81 -16.58 1.93
CA LEU A 131 -3.61 -15.44 2.81
C LEU A 131 -3.09 -14.22 2.03
N LYS A 132 -2.12 -14.41 1.14
CA LYS A 132 -1.60 -13.36 0.23
C LYS A 132 -2.70 -12.57 -0.48
N SER A 133 -3.82 -13.21 -0.85
CA SER A 133 -4.86 -12.53 -1.63
C SER A 133 -5.61 -11.43 -0.86
N TYR A 134 -5.45 -11.37 0.46
CA TYR A 134 -6.20 -10.45 1.32
C TYR A 134 -5.44 -10.03 2.60
N PHE A 135 -4.14 -10.32 2.69
CA PHE A 135 -3.40 -10.06 3.92
C PHE A 135 -3.17 -8.56 4.16
N ALA A 136 -3.35 -7.70 3.17
CA ALA A 136 -3.12 -6.26 3.26
C ALA A 136 -3.95 -5.59 4.37
N TYR A 137 -5.16 -6.11 4.65
CA TYR A 137 -6.02 -5.62 5.74
C TYR A 137 -5.86 -6.38 7.06
N ILE A 138 -5.14 -7.52 7.09
CA ILE A 138 -4.99 -8.33 8.30
C ILE A 138 -4.16 -7.59 9.37
N PRO A 139 -3.07 -6.87 9.03
CA PRO A 139 -2.34 -6.11 10.03
C PRO A 139 -3.22 -5.13 10.79
N VAL A 140 -4.00 -4.32 10.08
CA VAL A 140 -4.88 -3.32 10.73
C VAL A 140 -6.05 -3.97 11.44
N TRP A 141 -6.66 -5.03 10.88
CA TRP A 141 -7.68 -5.83 11.57
C TRP A 141 -7.18 -6.33 12.92
N ALA A 142 -5.96 -6.90 12.97
CA ALA A 142 -5.38 -7.39 14.21
C ALA A 142 -5.24 -6.30 15.28
N VAL A 143 -4.94 -5.06 14.89
CA VAL A 143 -4.87 -3.92 15.81
C VAL A 143 -6.26 -3.56 16.32
N VAL A 144 -7.21 -3.31 15.42
CA VAL A 144 -8.55 -2.82 15.83
C VAL A 144 -9.31 -3.88 16.63
N HIS A 145 -9.18 -5.15 16.26
CA HIS A 145 -9.79 -6.27 16.97
C HIS A 145 -9.28 -6.37 18.42
N ARG A 146 -7.96 -6.22 18.63
CA ARG A 146 -7.33 -6.34 19.96
C ARG A 146 -7.49 -5.11 20.84
N THR A 147 -7.65 -3.95 20.22
CA THR A 147 -7.77 -2.67 20.95
C THR A 147 -9.23 -2.25 21.12
N GLY A 148 -10.15 -2.83 20.38
CA GLY A 148 -11.57 -2.44 20.36
C GLY A 148 -11.81 -1.08 19.69
N ILE A 149 -10.87 -0.59 18.89
CA ILE A 149 -11.03 0.67 18.15
C ILE A 149 -12.13 0.50 17.09
N LYS A 150 -13.04 1.48 17.04
CA LYS A 150 -14.14 1.56 16.07
C LYS A 150 -14.26 2.98 15.54
N GLY A 151 -14.93 3.15 14.41
CA GLY A 151 -15.10 4.45 13.75
C GLY A 151 -13.78 5.05 13.28
N ALA A 152 -12.81 4.20 12.92
CA ALA A 152 -11.55 4.63 12.33
C ALA A 152 -11.67 4.77 10.81
N ARG A 153 -10.80 5.59 10.22
CA ARG A 153 -10.55 5.61 8.79
C ARG A 153 -9.33 4.74 8.49
N ILE A 154 -9.48 3.77 7.62
CA ILE A 154 -8.50 2.72 7.39
C ILE A 154 -8.13 2.70 5.92
N TYR A 155 -6.86 2.89 5.63
CA TYR A 155 -6.29 2.78 4.29
C TYR A 155 -5.45 1.50 4.23
N VAL A 156 -5.75 0.63 3.27
CA VAL A 156 -5.00 -0.60 3.03
C VAL A 156 -4.48 -0.59 1.60
N ASP A 157 -3.28 -1.14 1.38
CA ASP A 157 -2.76 -1.28 0.03
C ASP A 157 -3.60 -2.25 -0.81
N ALA A 158 -3.37 -2.24 -2.12
CA ALA A 158 -4.10 -3.03 -3.09
C ALA A 158 -3.96 -4.54 -2.80
N PHE A 159 -5.09 -5.25 -2.85
CA PHE A 159 -5.12 -6.70 -2.83
C PHE A 159 -6.05 -7.24 -3.92
N SER A 160 -5.98 -8.53 -4.19
CA SER A 160 -6.78 -9.17 -5.25
C SER A 160 -8.21 -9.42 -4.78
N THR A 161 -9.15 -9.47 -5.73
CA THR A 161 -10.49 -10.04 -5.47
C THR A 161 -10.34 -11.41 -4.81
N SER A 162 -10.91 -11.56 -3.62
CA SER A 162 -10.72 -12.70 -2.75
C SER A 162 -12.03 -13.08 -2.07
N PRO A 163 -12.17 -14.31 -1.54
CA PRO A 163 -13.29 -14.63 -0.68
C PRO A 163 -13.36 -13.70 0.53
N GLU A 164 -14.57 -13.29 0.91
CA GLU A 164 -14.77 -12.46 2.09
C GLU A 164 -14.46 -13.24 3.37
N THR A 165 -13.73 -12.62 4.30
CA THR A 165 -13.38 -13.22 5.61
C THR A 165 -14.17 -12.58 6.74
N PRO A 166 -14.38 -13.29 7.87
CA PRO A 166 -14.92 -12.67 9.09
C PRO A 166 -14.10 -11.45 9.56
N ALA A 167 -12.78 -11.48 9.40
CA ALA A 167 -11.89 -10.35 9.68
C ALA A 167 -12.26 -9.11 8.84
N TRP A 168 -12.51 -9.29 7.54
CA TRP A 168 -12.98 -8.19 6.69
C TRP A 168 -14.34 -7.65 7.13
N ARG A 169 -15.31 -8.54 7.40
CA ARG A 169 -16.64 -8.13 7.87
C ARG A 169 -16.58 -7.34 9.17
N GLU A 170 -15.76 -7.76 10.11
CA GLU A 170 -15.55 -7.03 11.36
C GLU A 170 -14.90 -5.66 11.11
N LEU A 171 -13.89 -5.61 10.24
CA LEU A 171 -13.17 -4.38 9.91
C LEU A 171 -14.11 -3.35 9.26
N TYR A 172 -14.77 -3.74 8.17
CA TYR A 172 -15.68 -2.90 7.39
C TYR A 172 -16.96 -2.55 8.13
N GLY A 173 -17.50 -3.48 8.94
CA GLY A 173 -18.74 -3.24 9.69
C GLY A 173 -18.61 -2.21 10.82
N ASN A 174 -17.39 -1.84 11.23
CA ASN A 174 -17.14 -0.91 12.32
C ASN A 174 -16.33 0.33 11.92
N ASN A 175 -15.85 0.43 10.67
CA ASN A 175 -14.88 1.45 10.25
C ASN A 175 -15.06 1.83 8.78
N ASP A 176 -14.53 2.99 8.39
CA ASP A 176 -14.46 3.43 7.00
C ASP A 176 -13.19 2.86 6.37
N VAL A 177 -13.33 1.82 5.54
CA VAL A 177 -12.20 1.09 4.96
C VAL A 177 -12.04 1.43 3.48
N TYR A 178 -10.84 1.88 3.13
CA TYR A 178 -10.43 2.27 1.79
C TYR A 178 -9.29 1.38 1.29
N VAL A 179 -9.43 0.86 0.08
CA VAL A 179 -8.38 0.14 -0.64
C VAL A 179 -7.75 1.09 -1.63
N VAL A 180 -6.47 1.39 -1.45
CA VAL A 180 -5.74 2.40 -2.23
C VAL A 180 -4.78 1.69 -3.17
N PRO A 181 -5.06 1.62 -4.49
CA PRO A 181 -4.11 1.06 -5.45
C PRO A 181 -2.83 1.89 -5.51
N ASN A 182 -1.66 1.23 -5.44
CA ASN A 182 -0.36 1.89 -5.28
C ASN A 182 -0.33 2.78 -4.03
N GLY A 183 -0.93 2.28 -2.94
CA GLY A 183 -1.07 3.05 -1.71
C GLY A 183 0.29 3.46 -1.13
N ASP A 184 1.29 2.61 -1.31
CA ASP A 184 2.70 2.85 -1.01
C ASP A 184 3.31 4.08 -1.71
N LYS A 185 2.70 4.54 -2.81
CA LYS A 185 3.15 5.69 -3.62
C LYS A 185 2.27 6.93 -3.52
N VAL A 186 1.06 6.83 -2.96
CA VAL A 186 0.10 7.96 -2.92
C VAL A 186 -0.49 8.24 -1.55
N ASN A 187 -0.40 7.30 -0.59
CA ASN A 187 -0.92 7.47 0.76
C ASN A 187 0.22 7.41 1.78
N LEU A 188 0.35 8.47 2.60
CA LEU A 188 1.47 8.62 3.54
C LEU A 188 1.51 7.49 4.59
N LEU A 189 0.35 7.03 5.06
CA LEU A 189 0.28 5.98 6.10
C LEU A 189 0.63 4.60 5.52
N ILE A 190 0.22 4.30 4.29
CA ILE A 190 0.60 3.06 3.61
C ILE A 190 2.09 3.10 3.28
N SER A 191 2.60 4.18 2.67
CA SER A 191 4.03 4.38 2.42
C SER A 191 4.88 4.25 3.70
N THR A 192 4.44 4.85 4.80
CA THR A 192 5.12 4.71 6.10
C THR A 192 5.11 3.27 6.58
N SER A 193 4.01 2.53 6.37
CA SER A 193 3.94 1.10 6.69
C SER A 193 4.93 0.29 5.86
N ASP A 194 5.02 0.54 4.55
CA ASP A 194 5.97 -0.11 3.64
C ASP A 194 7.43 0.17 4.03
N LEU A 195 7.79 1.43 4.28
CA LEU A 195 9.13 1.81 4.74
C LEU A 195 9.53 1.11 6.05
N LEU A 196 8.62 1.10 7.03
CA LEU A 196 8.83 0.41 8.31
C LEU A 196 8.91 -1.10 8.15
N LEU A 197 8.10 -1.67 7.26
CA LEU A 197 8.12 -3.08 6.94
C LEU A 197 9.45 -3.49 6.30
N GLY A 198 9.95 -2.68 5.36
CA GLY A 198 11.28 -2.81 4.78
C GLY A 198 12.39 -2.74 5.83
N TYR A 199 12.28 -1.82 6.80
CA TYR A 199 13.25 -1.67 7.87
C TYR A 199 13.27 -2.87 8.83
N ILE A 200 12.12 -3.18 9.43
CA ILE A 200 11.94 -4.29 10.38
C ILE A 200 12.30 -5.61 9.69
N GLY A 201 11.82 -5.83 8.47
CA GLY A 201 12.11 -7.02 7.67
C GLY A 201 13.61 -7.19 7.40
N THR A 202 14.32 -6.10 7.08
CA THR A 202 15.77 -6.14 6.87
C THR A 202 16.51 -6.49 8.17
N ILE A 203 16.13 -5.89 9.31
CA ILE A 203 16.73 -6.20 10.62
C ILE A 203 16.54 -7.69 10.98
N ILE A 204 15.34 -8.23 10.76
CA ILE A 204 15.05 -9.65 11.03
C ILE A 204 15.91 -10.55 10.13
N LYS A 205 15.99 -10.25 8.83
CA LYS A 205 16.80 -11.00 7.86
C LYS A 205 18.27 -11.01 8.27
N LEU A 206 18.84 -9.86 8.65
CA LEU A 206 20.23 -9.75 9.11
C LEU A 206 20.54 -10.57 10.36
N ARG A 207 19.58 -10.71 11.27
CA ARG A 207 19.73 -11.57 12.46
C ARG A 207 19.67 -13.05 12.15
N ASN A 208 19.03 -13.43 11.05
CA ASN A 208 18.82 -14.82 10.63
C ASN A 208 18.28 -15.72 11.76
N LYS A 209 17.37 -15.19 12.58
CA LYS A 209 16.70 -15.90 13.68
C LYS A 209 15.21 -15.83 13.50
N LYS A 210 14.53 -16.93 13.82
CA LYS A 210 13.06 -16.96 13.85
C LYS A 210 12.58 -15.89 14.83
N PRO A 211 11.64 -15.01 14.41
CA PRO A 211 11.08 -14.01 15.31
C PRO A 211 10.32 -14.70 16.44
N ASP A 212 10.72 -14.43 17.68
CA ASP A 212 9.94 -14.66 18.89
C ASP A 212 9.31 -13.34 19.35
N LEU A 213 8.04 -13.37 19.81
CA LEU A 213 7.30 -12.17 20.20
C LEU A 213 8.02 -11.31 21.24
N THR A 214 8.62 -11.96 22.22
CA THR A 214 9.27 -11.28 23.35
C THR A 214 10.63 -10.75 22.92
N GLU A 215 11.36 -11.53 22.13
CA GLU A 215 12.65 -11.12 21.57
C GLU A 215 12.52 -9.98 20.57
N LEU A 216 11.45 -9.96 19.75
CA LEU A 216 11.17 -8.94 18.73
C LEU A 216 11.26 -7.52 19.27
N LYS A 217 10.57 -7.26 20.38
CA LYS A 217 10.58 -5.94 21.02
C LYS A 217 11.96 -5.57 21.53
N SER A 218 12.62 -6.51 22.23
CA SER A 218 13.95 -6.26 22.81
C SER A 218 15.00 -5.94 21.75
N TYR A 219 14.97 -6.63 20.61
CA TYR A 219 16.00 -6.42 19.59
C TYR A 219 15.69 -5.25 18.66
N LEU A 220 14.41 -4.87 18.47
CA LEU A 220 14.05 -3.69 17.68
C LEU A 220 14.26 -2.38 18.45
N LYS A 221 14.36 -2.45 19.78
CA LYS A 221 14.62 -1.31 20.67
C LYS A 221 15.78 -0.41 20.20
N PRO A 222 16.99 -0.91 19.87
CA PRO A 222 18.12 -0.08 19.44
C PRO A 222 17.92 0.58 18.07
N PHE A 223 16.87 0.22 17.34
CA PHE A 223 16.51 0.75 16.03
C PHE A 223 15.35 1.78 16.11
N GLY A 224 15.06 2.30 17.31
CA GLY A 224 14.06 3.35 17.53
C GLY A 224 12.66 2.85 17.86
N PHE A 225 12.48 1.55 18.08
CA PHE A 225 11.18 0.93 18.42
C PHE A 225 11.06 0.61 19.93
N ASP A 226 11.44 1.56 20.79
CA ASP A 226 11.48 1.37 22.24
C ASP A 226 10.25 1.87 23.00
N ASN A 227 9.39 2.63 22.32
CA ASN A 227 8.28 3.34 22.93
C ASN A 227 7.04 2.43 23.11
N GLU A 228 6.12 2.84 23.98
CA GLU A 228 4.81 2.19 24.21
C GLU A 228 3.91 2.16 22.96
N ARG A 229 4.32 2.89 21.91
CA ARG A 229 3.64 3.02 20.62
C ARG A 229 4.10 1.96 19.62
N PHE A 230 5.14 1.16 19.94
CA PHE A 230 5.52 -0.01 19.16
C PHE A 230 4.90 -1.29 19.74
N ARG A 231 4.09 -1.97 18.93
CA ARG A 231 3.43 -3.21 19.31
C ARG A 231 3.74 -4.32 18.33
N VAL A 232 3.77 -5.53 18.85
CA VAL A 232 4.00 -6.74 18.06
C VAL A 232 2.82 -7.68 18.27
N TYR A 233 2.31 -8.19 17.16
CA TYR A 233 1.11 -8.99 17.09
C TYR A 233 1.39 -10.26 16.30
N HIS A 234 1.02 -11.41 16.86
CA HIS A 234 1.09 -12.69 16.15
C HIS A 234 -0.30 -13.08 15.66
N ILE A 235 -0.39 -13.55 14.42
CA ILE A 235 -1.59 -14.16 13.83
C ILE A 235 -1.30 -15.64 13.62
N GLY A 236 -2.01 -16.50 14.33
CA GLY A 236 -1.71 -17.92 14.41
C GLY A 236 -2.93 -18.82 14.30
N SER A 237 -2.80 -20.04 14.82
CA SER A 237 -3.86 -21.04 14.72
C SER A 237 -5.15 -20.65 15.46
N ARG A 238 -5.08 -19.73 16.43
CA ARG A 238 -6.24 -19.23 17.17
C ARG A 238 -7.07 -18.24 16.35
N ASP A 239 -6.43 -17.53 15.44
CA ASP A 239 -7.06 -16.50 14.61
C ASP A 239 -7.63 -17.08 13.30
N LEU A 240 -7.43 -18.39 13.03
CA LEU A 240 -7.92 -19.04 11.80
C LEU A 240 -9.43 -18.91 11.60
N GLY A 241 -10.22 -18.88 12.67
CA GLY A 241 -11.67 -18.66 12.59
C GLY A 241 -12.06 -17.29 12.07
N TYR A 242 -11.16 -16.31 12.10
CA TYR A 242 -11.40 -14.96 11.59
C TYR A 242 -10.82 -14.73 10.20
N ILE A 243 -9.67 -15.35 9.90
CA ILE A 243 -8.94 -15.09 8.65
C ILE A 243 -9.21 -16.12 7.55
N ILE A 244 -9.91 -17.23 7.86
CA ILE A 244 -10.42 -18.16 6.85
C ILE A 244 -11.83 -17.71 6.48
N TYR A 245 -12.09 -17.57 5.18
CA TYR A 245 -13.42 -17.30 4.65
C TYR A 245 -14.40 -18.43 4.97
N GLU A 246 -15.67 -18.11 5.20
CA GLU A 246 -16.71 -19.11 5.47
C GLU A 246 -17.27 -19.71 4.18
N ASP A 247 -17.45 -18.87 3.15
CA ASP A 247 -17.96 -19.26 1.84
C ASP A 247 -17.03 -18.75 0.73
N PRO A 248 -16.39 -19.64 -0.07
CA PRO A 248 -15.51 -19.22 -1.17
C PRO A 248 -16.24 -18.50 -2.31
N SER A 249 -17.57 -18.60 -2.40
CA SER A 249 -18.39 -17.99 -3.46
C SER A 249 -18.67 -16.51 -3.23
N VAL A 250 -18.71 -16.06 -1.97
CA VAL A 250 -18.87 -14.65 -1.60
C VAL A 250 -17.54 -13.94 -1.81
N LYS A 251 -17.47 -13.07 -2.83
CA LYS A 251 -16.25 -12.35 -3.19
C LYS A 251 -16.26 -10.92 -2.69
N LEU A 252 -15.18 -10.53 -2.05
CA LEU A 252 -14.81 -9.14 -1.81
C LEU A 252 -14.18 -8.56 -3.07
N ASN A 253 -14.80 -7.52 -3.63
CA ASN A 253 -14.23 -6.74 -4.73
C ASN A 253 -13.60 -5.45 -4.18
N PRO A 254 -12.26 -5.33 -4.15
CA PRO A 254 -11.58 -4.15 -3.62
C PRO A 254 -11.91 -2.86 -4.37
N LEU A 255 -12.38 -2.94 -5.62
CA LEU A 255 -12.79 -1.77 -6.41
C LEU A 255 -13.91 -0.97 -5.75
N HIS A 256 -14.80 -1.63 -5.01
CA HIS A 256 -15.94 -0.96 -4.34
C HIS A 256 -15.53 -0.15 -3.11
N HIS A 257 -14.27 -0.28 -2.68
CA HIS A 257 -13.74 0.36 -1.49
C HIS A 257 -12.66 1.39 -1.84
N ARG A 258 -12.57 1.82 -3.09
CA ARG A 258 -11.57 2.82 -3.48
C ARG A 258 -11.94 4.21 -3.00
N PRO A 259 -10.98 5.02 -2.52
CA PRO A 259 -11.23 6.42 -2.23
C PRO A 259 -11.58 7.18 -3.53
N SER A 260 -12.48 8.13 -3.39
CA SER A 260 -12.88 9.06 -4.45
C SER A 260 -12.18 10.41 -4.25
N PRO A 261 -11.81 11.13 -5.32
CA PRO A 261 -12.06 10.79 -6.73
C PRO A 261 -11.18 9.63 -7.22
N ILE A 262 -11.69 8.87 -8.19
CA ILE A 262 -10.89 7.92 -8.95
C ILE A 262 -10.27 8.68 -10.14
N VAL A 263 -8.95 8.66 -10.22
CA VAL A 263 -8.17 9.18 -11.34
C VAL A 263 -7.98 8.05 -12.36
N TYR A 264 -8.55 8.23 -13.53
CA TYR A 264 -8.51 7.29 -14.65
C TYR A 264 -7.44 7.74 -15.64
N LEU A 265 -6.32 7.01 -15.72
CA LEU A 265 -5.35 7.17 -16.80
C LEU A 265 -5.91 6.53 -18.06
N VAL A 266 -6.14 7.35 -19.09
CA VAL A 266 -6.63 6.87 -20.38
C VAL A 266 -5.43 6.42 -21.20
N PRO A 267 -5.32 5.11 -21.52
CA PRO A 267 -4.21 4.63 -22.33
C PRO A 267 -4.38 5.07 -23.79
N GLU A 268 -3.28 5.28 -24.49
CA GLU A 268 -3.21 5.66 -25.91
C GLU A 268 -3.23 4.42 -26.83
N LEU A 269 -3.99 3.38 -26.43
CA LEU A 269 -4.13 2.09 -27.13
C LEU A 269 -4.48 2.31 -28.60
N SER A 270 -3.46 2.35 -29.45
CA SER A 270 -3.67 2.58 -30.89
C SER A 270 -4.25 1.30 -31.52
N PRO A 271 -5.27 1.41 -32.40
CA PRO A 271 -5.68 0.33 -33.30
C PRO A 271 -4.56 -0.13 -34.25
N VAL A 272 -3.46 0.62 -34.31
CA VAL A 272 -2.23 0.36 -35.09
C VAL A 272 -1.05 0.01 -34.15
N GLY A 273 -1.33 -0.38 -32.91
CA GLY A 273 -0.45 -0.40 -31.72
C GLY A 273 1.05 -0.69 -31.92
N LEU A 274 1.89 0.24 -31.44
CA LEU A 274 3.32 0.04 -31.21
C LEU A 274 3.60 -0.87 -29.98
N LEU A 275 2.68 -0.97 -29.02
CA LEU A 275 2.83 -1.74 -27.78
C LEU A 275 1.53 -2.42 -27.35
N SER A 276 1.64 -3.57 -26.68
CA SER A 276 0.51 -4.24 -26.04
C SER A 276 0.11 -3.52 -24.75
N GLY A 277 -1.13 -3.69 -24.28
CA GLY A 277 -1.62 -2.97 -23.07
C GLY A 277 -0.80 -3.21 -21.79
N LYS A 278 -0.04 -4.33 -21.68
CA LYS A 278 0.90 -4.54 -20.56
C LYS A 278 2.20 -3.76 -20.72
N ASP A 279 2.69 -3.64 -21.95
CA ASP A 279 3.93 -2.92 -22.24
C ASP A 279 3.70 -1.41 -22.16
N GLU A 280 2.54 -0.96 -22.63
CA GLU A 280 2.11 0.43 -22.46
C GLU A 280 1.97 0.79 -20.97
N LYS A 281 1.32 -0.05 -20.16
CA LYS A 281 1.23 0.17 -18.71
C LYS A 281 2.61 0.40 -18.08
N LYS A 282 3.59 -0.45 -18.41
CA LYS A 282 4.97 -0.31 -17.89
C LYS A 282 5.63 0.98 -18.38
N LEU A 283 5.41 1.35 -19.64
CA LEU A 283 5.95 2.59 -20.20
C LEU A 283 5.35 3.82 -19.50
N ILE A 284 4.04 3.81 -19.28
CA ILE A 284 3.35 4.87 -18.52
C ILE A 284 3.94 4.94 -17.11
N GLU A 285 4.01 3.82 -16.37
CA GLU A 285 4.54 3.79 -15.01
C GLU A 285 6.02 4.22 -14.91
N ALA A 286 6.79 4.10 -15.99
CA ALA A 286 8.18 4.55 -16.07
C ALA A 286 8.34 6.00 -16.59
N SER A 287 7.25 6.65 -17.01
CA SER A 287 7.30 7.97 -17.62
C SER A 287 7.34 9.11 -16.58
N PRO A 288 7.97 10.26 -16.89
CA PRO A 288 7.96 11.42 -15.99
C PRO A 288 6.55 11.93 -15.66
N VAL A 289 5.62 11.89 -16.61
CA VAL A 289 4.24 12.34 -16.38
C VAL A 289 3.53 11.53 -15.30
N TYR A 290 3.86 10.25 -15.15
CA TYR A 290 3.26 9.40 -14.14
C TYR A 290 3.56 9.86 -12.71
N GLU A 291 4.74 10.45 -12.48
CA GLU A 291 5.07 11.05 -11.19
C GLU A 291 4.15 12.23 -10.84
N TYR A 292 3.74 13.04 -11.82
CA TYR A 292 2.75 14.11 -11.65
C TYR A 292 1.34 13.55 -11.40
N VAL A 293 1.01 12.39 -11.97
CA VAL A 293 -0.26 11.70 -11.70
C VAL A 293 -0.29 11.19 -10.27
N LEU A 294 0.77 10.53 -9.81
CA LEU A 294 0.88 10.08 -8.42
C LEU A 294 0.78 11.26 -7.45
N ARG A 295 1.42 12.39 -7.78
CA ARG A 295 1.33 13.64 -7.04
C ARG A 295 -0.12 14.14 -6.92
N TYR A 296 -0.86 14.17 -8.03
CA TYR A 296 -2.26 14.60 -8.02
C TYR A 296 -3.18 13.65 -7.24
N VAL A 297 -2.98 12.34 -7.38
CA VAL A 297 -3.73 11.33 -6.63
C VAL A 297 -3.51 11.49 -5.12
N GLU A 298 -2.27 11.77 -4.73
CA GLU A 298 -1.90 12.04 -3.34
C GLU A 298 -2.59 13.29 -2.78
N GLU A 299 -2.51 14.43 -3.47
CA GLU A 299 -3.14 15.68 -3.01
C GLU A 299 -4.67 15.62 -2.97
N SER A 300 -5.28 14.89 -3.89
CA SER A 300 -6.73 14.70 -3.93
C SER A 300 -7.25 13.64 -2.94
N GLU A 301 -6.35 13.00 -2.18
CA GLU A 301 -6.65 11.83 -1.32
C GLU A 301 -7.43 10.72 -2.08
N GLY A 302 -7.22 10.63 -3.40
CA GLY A 302 -7.97 9.79 -4.31
C GLY A 302 -7.35 8.42 -4.55
N SER A 303 -7.75 7.79 -5.65
CA SER A 303 -7.14 6.54 -6.13
C SER A 303 -6.82 6.59 -7.61
N LEU A 304 -5.92 5.71 -8.06
CA LEU A 304 -5.50 5.62 -9.45
C LEU A 304 -5.97 4.32 -10.11
N LYS A 305 -6.44 4.41 -11.36
CA LYS A 305 -6.66 3.25 -12.23
C LYS A 305 -6.27 3.59 -13.67
N ILE A 306 -5.69 2.64 -14.38
CA ILE A 306 -5.65 2.69 -15.85
C ILE A 306 -7.01 2.25 -16.35
N LEU A 307 -7.64 3.08 -17.19
CA LEU A 307 -9.00 2.88 -17.65
C LEU A 307 -9.13 1.58 -18.45
N SER A 308 -10.06 0.73 -18.04
CA SER A 308 -10.49 -0.46 -18.77
C SER A 308 -11.96 -0.32 -19.13
N PHE A 309 -12.27 -0.04 -20.40
CA PHE A 309 -13.66 0.17 -20.85
C PHE A 309 -14.58 -1.01 -20.54
N THR A 310 -14.05 -2.24 -20.51
CA THR A 310 -14.85 -3.44 -20.21
C THR A 310 -15.21 -3.56 -18.74
N GLU A 311 -14.36 -3.07 -17.84
CA GLU A 311 -14.52 -3.24 -16.40
C GLU A 311 -15.08 -1.97 -15.73
N ASP A 312 -14.68 -0.80 -16.21
CA ASP A 312 -14.85 0.47 -15.50
C ASP A 312 -16.10 1.25 -15.88
N PHE A 313 -16.77 0.89 -16.97
CA PHE A 313 -17.91 1.65 -17.49
C PHE A 313 -19.00 1.88 -16.43
N LYS A 314 -19.24 0.91 -15.55
CA LYS A 314 -20.22 1.02 -14.46
C LYS A 314 -19.78 1.96 -13.33
N HIS A 315 -18.48 2.20 -13.18
CA HIS A 315 -17.91 3.05 -12.14
C HIS A 315 -17.75 4.49 -12.61
N LEU A 316 -17.61 4.73 -13.92
CA LEU A 316 -17.50 6.08 -14.50
C LEU A 316 -18.72 6.97 -14.19
N SER A 317 -19.90 6.37 -13.97
CA SER A 317 -21.11 7.11 -13.60
C SER A 317 -21.04 7.76 -12.22
N ALA A 318 -20.15 7.28 -11.34
CA ALA A 318 -19.90 7.89 -10.04
C ALA A 318 -19.02 9.15 -10.12
N GLY A 319 -18.54 9.50 -11.32
CA GLY A 319 -17.62 10.61 -11.54
C GLY A 319 -16.17 10.24 -11.28
N GLY A 320 -15.29 11.23 -11.37
CA GLY A 320 -13.84 11.05 -11.27
C GLY A 320 -13.09 12.00 -12.18
N VAL A 321 -11.79 11.78 -12.30
CA VAL A 321 -10.88 12.61 -13.09
C VAL A 321 -10.25 11.74 -14.17
N MET A 322 -10.40 12.09 -15.44
CA MET A 322 -9.68 11.45 -16.52
C MET A 322 -8.39 12.20 -16.81
N VAL A 323 -7.28 11.46 -16.89
CA VAL A 323 -5.99 11.98 -17.32
C VAL A 323 -5.66 11.41 -18.69
N SER A 324 -5.64 12.25 -19.71
CA SER A 324 -5.24 11.85 -21.07
C SER A 324 -3.73 12.06 -21.28
N LEU A 325 -3.05 11.02 -21.76
CA LEU A 325 -1.61 11.08 -22.04
C LEU A 325 -1.28 11.60 -23.44
N GLY A 326 -2.25 11.57 -24.36
CA GLY A 326 -2.14 12.13 -25.70
C GLY A 326 -3.51 12.44 -26.32
N GLU A 327 -3.51 12.63 -27.64
CA GLU A 327 -4.69 13.04 -28.41
C GLU A 327 -5.77 11.96 -28.46
N HIS A 328 -5.41 10.67 -28.44
CA HIS A 328 -6.41 9.60 -28.46
C HIS A 328 -7.19 9.57 -27.15
N GLY A 329 -6.49 9.62 -26.02
CA GLY A 329 -7.10 9.68 -24.69
C GLY A 329 -7.95 10.93 -24.50
N LYS A 330 -7.55 12.07 -25.08
CA LYS A 330 -8.35 13.29 -25.08
C LYS A 330 -9.70 13.10 -25.80
N ARG A 331 -9.69 12.50 -27.00
CA ARG A 331 -10.92 12.19 -27.74
C ARG A 331 -11.84 11.23 -26.99
N ILE A 332 -11.26 10.23 -26.31
CA ILE A 332 -12.00 9.32 -25.43
C ILE A 332 -12.68 10.10 -24.29
N ALA A 333 -11.92 10.98 -23.63
CA ALA A 333 -12.41 11.77 -22.52
C ALA A 333 -13.57 12.68 -22.93
N GLU A 334 -13.43 13.38 -24.05
CA GLU A 334 -14.49 14.20 -24.64
C GLU A 334 -15.72 13.37 -25.01
N TYR A 335 -15.52 12.19 -25.62
CA TYR A 335 -16.62 11.28 -25.95
C TYR A 335 -17.40 10.83 -24.72
N LEU A 336 -16.73 10.43 -23.65
CA LEU A 336 -17.39 10.03 -22.40
C LEU A 336 -18.15 11.20 -21.77
N ARG A 337 -17.61 12.42 -21.80
CA ARG A 337 -18.34 13.62 -21.33
C ARG A 337 -19.59 13.89 -22.18
N LEU A 338 -19.52 13.72 -23.50
CA LEU A 338 -20.67 13.85 -24.40
C LEU A 338 -21.76 12.80 -24.13
N LEU A 339 -21.38 11.60 -23.69
CA LEU A 339 -22.33 10.58 -23.23
C LEU A 339 -22.97 10.90 -21.86
N GLY A 340 -22.58 12.00 -21.21
CA GLY A 340 -23.15 12.46 -19.95
C GLY A 340 -22.47 11.93 -18.70
N PHE A 341 -21.28 11.33 -18.82
CA PHE A 341 -20.51 10.94 -17.64
C PHE A 341 -19.96 12.18 -16.90
N PRO A 342 -20.14 12.30 -15.57
CA PRO A 342 -19.73 13.47 -14.79
C PRO A 342 -18.23 13.42 -14.47
N LEU A 343 -17.40 13.41 -15.52
CA LEU A 343 -15.95 13.28 -15.41
C LEU A 343 -15.27 14.62 -15.64
N GLU A 344 -14.37 14.98 -14.73
CA GLU A 344 -13.37 16.01 -14.99
C GLU A 344 -12.32 15.45 -15.96
N HIS A 345 -11.71 16.31 -16.76
CA HIS A 345 -10.67 15.93 -17.69
C HIS A 345 -9.47 16.85 -17.53
N LEU A 346 -8.29 16.23 -17.35
CA LEU A 346 -6.99 16.87 -17.33
C LEU A 346 -6.10 16.22 -18.40
N SER A 347 -5.39 17.04 -19.15
CA SER A 347 -4.29 16.57 -20.00
C SER A 347 -3.01 16.39 -19.19
N ALA A 348 -2.09 15.57 -19.69
CA ALA A 348 -0.73 15.45 -19.16
C ALA A 348 -0.05 16.82 -18.99
N ARG A 349 -0.23 17.73 -19.96
CA ARG A 349 0.37 19.06 -19.95
C ARG A 349 -0.18 19.95 -18.84
N GLU A 350 -1.51 19.96 -18.67
CA GLU A 350 -2.16 20.69 -17.57
C GLU A 350 -1.67 20.16 -16.23
N LEU A 351 -1.57 18.84 -16.09
CA LEU A 351 -1.09 18.20 -14.87
C LEU A 351 0.36 18.59 -14.54
N ILE A 352 1.26 18.61 -15.52
CA ILE A 352 2.65 19.05 -15.33
C ILE A 352 2.69 20.52 -14.91
N SER A 353 1.89 21.36 -15.57
CA SER A 353 1.82 22.81 -15.31
C SER A 353 1.29 23.12 -13.90
N LEU A 354 0.33 22.34 -13.39
CA LEU A 354 -0.21 22.47 -12.03
C LEU A 354 0.87 22.39 -10.95
N TYR A 355 1.94 21.64 -11.21
CA TYR A 355 3.04 21.44 -10.27
C TYR A 355 4.34 22.14 -10.69
N GLY A 356 4.23 23.14 -11.58
CA GLY A 356 5.35 24.00 -11.97
C GLY A 356 6.42 23.30 -12.80
N GLY A 357 6.10 22.18 -13.45
CA GLY A 357 6.99 21.60 -14.44
C GLY A 357 6.97 22.40 -15.75
N ASP A 358 8.14 22.60 -16.36
CA ASP A 358 8.22 23.23 -17.69
C ASP A 358 7.62 22.28 -18.74
N SER A 359 6.47 22.66 -19.30
CA SER A 359 5.85 21.95 -20.42
C SER A 359 6.43 22.41 -21.77
N SER A 360 7.73 22.70 -21.84
CA SER A 360 8.37 23.28 -23.02
C SER A 360 8.71 22.17 -24.03
N ASP A 361 7.68 21.63 -24.67
CA ASP A 361 7.77 20.96 -25.96
C ASP A 361 6.67 21.57 -26.85
N GLU A 362 7.06 22.49 -27.74
CA GLU A 362 6.33 22.86 -28.95
C GLU A 362 6.68 21.89 -30.10
#